data_AF-A0A7C5B264-F1
#
_entry.id   AF-A0A7C5B264-F1
#
_cell.length_a   1.000
_cell.length_b   1.000
_cell.length_c   1.000
_cell.angle_alpha   90.00
_cell.angle_beta   90.00
_cell.angle_gamma   90.00
#
_symmetry.space_group_name_H-M   'P 1'
#
loop_
_entity.id
_entity.type
_entity.pdbx_description
1 polymer ?
#
loop_
_entity_poly.entity_id
_entity_poly.type
_entity_poly.pdbx_seq_one_letter_code
_entity_poly.pdbx_strand_id
1 'polypeptide(L)'
;AEFLESRYLLPGYILSSQGDRVAMAHAVEGRYPFLDHRVVAFAARLPADLKMKVLDQKYLLKRAVKGLIPESIRTRPKQPYRAPDGISFFCKGDGYVQDLLSPTRLKQDGVFDPQATEMLVKKFRSGRETSVKDNMALTGILSTTLLLDRFMRGRGALNDLASYRHPAIVPIRKSAMS
;
A
#
# COMPACT_ATOMS: atom_id res chain seq x y z
N ALA A 1 -22.90 -3.62 7.79
CA ALA A 1 -21.48 -3.47 7.39
C ALA A 1 -20.65 -4.71 7.72
N GLU A 2 -20.60 -5.17 8.97
CA GLU A 2 -19.74 -6.29 9.42
C GLU A 2 -19.88 -7.61 8.62
N PHE A 3 -21.11 -8.00 8.24
CA PHE A 3 -21.33 -9.20 7.44
C PHE A 3 -20.70 -9.12 6.04
N LEU A 4 -20.90 -8.01 5.33
CA LEU A 4 -20.37 -7.82 3.97
C LEU A 4 -18.84 -7.78 3.98
N GLU A 5 -18.27 -7.08 4.96
CA GLU A 5 -16.83 -7.04 5.22
C GLU A 5 -16.26 -8.44 5.43
N SER A 6 -16.88 -9.23 6.31
CA SER A 6 -16.40 -10.57 6.66
C SER A 6 -16.60 -11.60 5.53
N ARG A 7 -17.66 -11.45 4.73
CA ARG A 7 -17.98 -12.40 3.65
C ARG A 7 -17.25 -12.12 2.34
N TYR A 8 -17.00 -10.85 2.02
CA TYR A 8 -16.49 -10.46 0.72
C TYR A 8 -15.13 -9.76 0.80
N LEU A 9 -15.03 -8.67 1.57
CA LEU A 9 -13.80 -7.85 1.56
C LEU A 9 -12.62 -8.57 2.23
N LEU A 10 -12.86 -9.16 3.40
CA LEU A 10 -11.82 -9.83 4.18
C LEU A 10 -11.19 -11.01 3.43
N PRO A 11 -11.94 -12.04 2.99
CA PRO A 11 -11.34 -13.16 2.27
C PRO A 11 -10.94 -12.79 0.84
N GLY A 12 -11.78 -12.02 0.12
CA GLY A 12 -11.59 -11.76 -1.31
C GLY A 12 -10.46 -10.78 -1.60
N TYR A 13 -10.18 -9.84 -0.69
CA TYR A 13 -9.18 -8.80 -0.91
C TYR A 13 -8.11 -8.75 0.19
N ILE A 14 -8.49 -8.60 1.46
CA ILE A 14 -7.52 -8.34 2.53
C ILE A 14 -6.60 -9.55 2.75
N LEU A 15 -7.17 -10.73 3.00
CA LEU A 15 -6.39 -11.95 3.25
C LEU A 15 -5.71 -12.42 1.98
N SER A 16 -6.46 -12.53 0.88
CA SER A 16 -5.93 -13.00 -0.39
C SER A 16 -4.83 -12.10 -0.95
N SER A 17 -5.14 -10.83 -1.24
CA SER A 17 -4.25 -9.96 -2.02
C SER A 17 -3.23 -9.19 -1.16
N GLN A 18 -3.50 -8.96 0.13
CA GLN A 18 -2.59 -8.23 1.02
C GLN A 18 -1.88 -9.12 2.05
N GLY A 19 -2.18 -10.42 2.10
CA GLY A 19 -1.59 -11.37 3.04
C GLY A 19 -1.09 -12.62 2.33
N ASP A 20 -1.96 -13.62 2.22
CA ASP A 20 -1.65 -15.01 1.88
C ASP A 20 -0.91 -15.15 0.56
N ARG A 21 -1.35 -14.50 -0.53
CA ARG A 21 -0.68 -14.65 -1.83
C ARG A 21 0.74 -14.10 -1.81
N VAL A 22 0.94 -12.94 -1.17
CA VAL A 22 2.26 -12.31 -1.08
C VAL A 22 3.18 -13.13 -0.17
N ALA A 23 2.68 -13.60 0.96
CA ALA A 23 3.47 -14.39 1.90
C ALA A 23 3.84 -15.77 1.32
N MET A 24 2.88 -16.48 0.73
CA MET A 24 3.09 -17.83 0.17
C MET A 24 3.96 -17.82 -1.08
N ALA A 25 3.97 -16.73 -1.87
CA ALA A 25 4.93 -16.56 -2.97
C ALA A 25 6.39 -16.61 -2.48
N HIS A 26 6.62 -16.40 -1.18
CA HIS A 26 7.93 -16.49 -0.53
C HIS A 26 8.02 -17.62 0.51
N ALA A 27 7.13 -18.62 0.44
CA ALA A 27 7.05 -19.73 1.40
C ALA A 27 6.92 -19.29 2.87
N VAL A 28 6.31 -18.12 3.12
CA VAL A 28 6.03 -17.61 4.47
C VAL A 28 4.58 -17.88 4.82
N GLU A 29 4.35 -18.55 5.95
CA GLU A 29 3.00 -18.78 6.48
C GLU A 29 2.59 -17.65 7.45
N GLY A 30 1.51 -16.93 7.12
CA GLY A 30 0.92 -15.93 8.00
C GLY A 30 0.00 -16.56 9.05
N ARG A 31 0.08 -16.08 10.30
CA ARG A 31 -0.87 -16.43 11.38
C ARG A 31 -1.59 -15.16 11.82
N TYR A 32 -2.92 -15.22 11.90
CA TYR A 32 -3.79 -14.06 12.19
C TYR A 32 -4.59 -14.27 13.49
N PRO A 33 -4.02 -14.04 14.68
CA PRO A 33 -4.67 -14.35 15.97
C PRO A 33 -6.04 -13.71 16.17
N PHE A 34 -6.27 -12.51 15.62
CA PHE A 34 -7.57 -11.83 15.70
C PHE A 34 -8.68 -12.49 14.88
N LEU A 35 -8.33 -13.42 13.98
CA LEU A 35 -9.28 -14.20 13.18
C LEU A 35 -9.57 -15.58 13.79
N ASP A 36 -9.06 -15.88 14.99
CA ASP A 36 -9.47 -17.07 15.73
C ASP A 36 -10.99 -17.03 15.96
N HIS A 37 -11.68 -18.12 15.60
CA HIS A 37 -13.13 -18.22 15.68
C HIS A 37 -13.68 -17.92 17.09
N ARG A 38 -12.92 -18.21 18.16
CA ARG A 38 -13.31 -17.92 19.55
C ARG A 38 -13.25 -16.42 19.83
N VAL A 39 -12.23 -15.75 19.33
CA VAL A 39 -12.08 -14.28 19.45
C VAL A 39 -13.21 -13.59 18.67
N VAL A 40 -13.49 -14.04 17.46
CA VAL A 40 -14.58 -13.51 16.62
C VAL A 40 -15.94 -13.74 17.30
N ALA A 41 -16.21 -14.95 17.79
CA ALA A 41 -17.46 -15.29 18.47
C ALA A 41 -17.67 -14.46 19.75
N PHE A 42 -16.60 -14.24 20.53
CA PHE A 42 -16.63 -13.34 21.68
C PHE A 42 -16.92 -11.89 21.25
N ALA A 43 -16.19 -11.38 20.26
CA ALA A 43 -16.35 -10.02 19.77
C ALA A 43 -17.76 -9.77 19.19
N ALA A 44 -18.37 -10.76 18.55
CA ALA A 44 -19.73 -10.67 18.00
C ALA A 44 -20.80 -10.46 19.09
N ARG A 45 -20.55 -10.91 20.33
CA ARG A 45 -21.47 -10.76 21.48
C ARG A 45 -21.31 -9.45 22.23
N LEU A 46 -20.24 -8.68 21.96
CA LEU A 46 -19.98 -7.43 22.67
C LEU A 46 -20.93 -6.31 22.22
N PRO A 47 -21.44 -5.49 23.15
CA PRO A 47 -22.10 -4.23 22.84
C PRO A 47 -21.28 -3.36 21.89
N ALA A 48 -21.94 -2.72 20.93
CA ALA A 48 -21.29 -1.90 19.90
C ALA A 48 -20.42 -0.77 20.51
N ASP A 49 -20.89 -0.16 21.60
CA ASP A 49 -20.20 0.93 22.30
C ASP A 49 -18.86 0.52 22.95
N LEU A 50 -18.64 -0.79 23.15
CA LEU A 50 -17.35 -1.32 23.61
C LEU A 50 -16.36 -1.52 22.44
N LYS A 51 -16.87 -1.71 21.22
CA LYS A 51 -16.04 -1.76 20.01
C LYS A 51 -15.61 -0.35 19.59
N MET A 52 -16.51 0.62 19.72
CA MET A 52 -16.30 2.04 19.41
C MET A 52 -17.03 2.91 20.43
N LYS A 53 -16.28 3.70 21.21
CA LYS A 53 -16.87 4.62 22.19
C LYS A 53 -16.80 6.04 21.65
N VAL A 54 -17.93 6.57 21.16
CA VAL A 54 -17.99 7.83 20.42
C VAL A 54 -17.09 7.76 19.18
N LEU A 55 -15.97 8.49 19.14
CA LEU A 55 -14.96 8.43 18.05
C LEU A 55 -13.77 7.54 18.40
N ASP A 56 -13.72 6.97 19.62
CA ASP A 56 -12.61 6.12 20.04
C ASP A 56 -12.80 4.67 19.56
N GLN A 57 -12.22 4.38 18.41
CA GLN A 57 -12.20 3.04 17.83
C GLN A 57 -11.33 2.08 18.65
N LYS A 58 -11.70 0.80 18.64
CA LYS A 58 -11.01 -0.28 19.36
C LYS A 58 -10.96 -0.02 20.87
N TYR A 59 -11.99 0.61 21.42
CA TYR A 59 -12.02 1.07 22.83
C TYR A 59 -11.69 -0.05 23.81
N LEU A 60 -12.42 -1.16 23.78
CA LEU A 60 -12.19 -2.29 24.68
C LEU A 60 -10.81 -2.91 24.47
N LEU A 61 -10.36 -3.06 23.22
CA LEU A 61 -9.03 -3.62 22.91
C LEU A 61 -7.92 -2.73 23.49
N LYS A 62 -8.01 -1.41 23.32
CA LYS A 62 -7.07 -0.44 23.90
C LYS A 62 -7.06 -0.48 25.43
N ARG A 63 -8.18 -0.82 26.07
CA ARG A 63 -8.24 -1.01 27.53
C ARG A 63 -7.63 -2.35 27.96
N ALA A 64 -7.90 -3.42 27.22
CA ALA A 64 -7.42 -4.77 27.54
C ALA A 64 -5.89 -4.89 27.50
N VAL A 65 -5.22 -4.07 26.67
CA VAL A 65 -3.75 -4.07 26.55
C VAL A 65 -3.06 -2.96 27.35
N LYS A 66 -3.79 -2.25 28.22
CA LYS A 66 -3.19 -1.19 29.06
C LYS A 66 -2.10 -1.80 29.96
N GLY A 67 -0.91 -1.20 29.94
CA GLY A 67 0.24 -1.69 30.69
C GLY A 67 1.06 -2.79 29.98
N LEU A 68 0.55 -3.36 28.87
CA LEU A 68 1.30 -4.34 28.06
C LEU A 68 2.09 -3.71 26.92
N ILE A 69 1.67 -2.52 26.46
CA ILE A 69 2.33 -1.77 25.38
C ILE A 69 2.52 -0.30 25.77
N PRO A 70 3.49 0.41 25.16
CA PRO A 70 3.68 1.83 25.41
C PRO A 70 2.42 2.64 25.13
N GLU A 71 2.17 3.64 25.98
CA GLU A 71 0.97 4.49 25.90
C GLU A 71 0.85 5.19 24.54
N SER A 72 1.99 5.63 23.98
CA SER A 72 2.07 6.26 22.66
C SER A 72 1.59 5.36 21.50
N ILE A 73 1.71 4.04 21.64
CA ILE A 73 1.20 3.07 20.65
C ILE A 73 -0.27 2.78 20.89
N ARG A 74 -0.68 2.69 22.17
CA ARG A 74 -2.05 2.37 22.58
C ARG A 74 -3.05 3.47 22.19
N THR A 75 -2.67 4.74 22.32
CA THR A 75 -3.51 5.90 21.99
C THR A 75 -3.38 6.36 20.55
N ARG A 76 -2.47 5.76 19.78
CA ARG A 76 -2.25 6.11 18.37
C ARG A 76 -3.57 5.98 17.57
N PRO A 77 -3.90 6.97 16.73
CA PRO A 77 -5.03 6.86 15.80
C PRO A 77 -4.89 5.62 14.90
N LYS A 78 -6.02 4.99 14.55
CA LYS A 78 -6.03 3.89 13.58
C LYS A 78 -5.51 4.42 12.25
N GLN A 79 -4.42 3.83 11.77
CA GLN A 79 -3.90 4.07 10.44
C GLN A 79 -4.30 2.89 9.54
N PRO A 80 -4.86 3.14 8.34
CA PRO A 80 -5.08 2.09 7.38
C PRO A 80 -3.74 1.49 6.95
N TYR A 81 -3.73 0.19 6.68
CA TYR A 81 -2.60 -0.42 6.01
C TYR A 81 -2.57 0.13 4.57
N ARG A 82 -1.45 0.74 4.19
CA ARG A 82 -1.19 1.25 2.84
C ARG A 82 0.09 0.61 2.35
N ALA A 83 0.05 0.06 1.14
CA ALA A 83 1.26 -0.35 0.44
C ALA A 83 2.18 0.87 0.26
N PRO A 84 3.49 0.68 0.02
CA PRO A 84 4.42 1.80 -0.15
C PRO A 84 3.90 2.78 -1.20
N ASP A 85 3.85 4.06 -0.84
CA ASP A 85 3.31 5.14 -1.67
C ASP A 85 4.16 5.32 -2.95
N GLY A 86 3.66 6.11 -3.90
CA GLY A 86 4.32 6.44 -5.16
C GLY A 86 5.74 6.99 -5.04
N ILE A 87 6.09 7.54 -3.87
CA ILE A 87 7.46 7.93 -3.53
C ILE A 87 8.45 6.77 -3.61
N SER A 88 7.97 5.53 -3.41
CA SER A 88 8.77 4.31 -3.47
C SER A 88 9.27 4.01 -4.89
N PHE A 89 8.63 4.55 -5.92
CA PHE A 89 9.11 4.46 -7.31
C PHE A 89 10.25 5.44 -7.62
N PHE A 90 10.41 6.47 -6.80
CA PHE A 90 11.45 7.50 -6.96
C PHE A 90 12.61 7.31 -5.97
N CYS A 91 12.68 6.15 -5.32
CA CYS A 91 13.83 5.80 -4.49
C CYS A 91 14.96 5.22 -5.36
N LYS A 92 15.95 4.56 -4.75
CA LYS A 92 17.13 4.05 -5.47
C LYS A 92 16.73 3.23 -6.70
N GLY A 93 17.25 3.62 -7.87
CA GLY A 93 17.10 2.84 -9.09
C GLY A 93 15.83 3.16 -9.90
N ASP A 94 15.49 4.44 -10.01
CA ASP A 94 14.29 4.92 -10.71
C ASP A 94 14.47 5.08 -12.24
N GLY A 95 15.55 4.56 -12.82
CA GLY A 95 15.87 4.74 -14.24
C GLY A 95 14.76 4.26 -15.18
N TYR A 96 14.14 3.11 -14.87
CA TYR A 96 13.00 2.61 -15.65
C TYR A 96 11.76 3.50 -15.51
N VAL A 97 11.54 4.10 -14.34
CA VAL A 97 10.42 5.03 -14.10
C VAL A 97 10.62 6.31 -14.90
N GLN A 98 11.85 6.82 -14.93
CA GLN A 98 12.21 8.00 -15.73
C GLN A 98 11.98 7.78 -17.22
N ASP A 99 12.35 6.61 -17.73
CA ASP A 99 12.16 6.25 -19.14
C ASP A 99 10.67 6.14 -19.50
N LEU A 100 9.91 5.34 -18.73
CA LEU A 100 8.48 5.11 -18.95
C LEU A 100 7.65 6.39 -18.81
N LEU A 101 7.99 7.28 -17.88
CA LEU A 101 7.27 8.53 -17.66
C LEU A 101 7.87 9.72 -18.44
N SER A 102 8.80 9.47 -19.38
CA SER A 102 9.42 10.54 -20.15
C SER A 102 8.40 11.21 -21.09
N PRO A 103 8.48 12.55 -21.30
CA PRO A 103 7.55 13.23 -22.19
C PRO A 103 7.54 12.68 -23.60
N THR A 104 8.70 12.25 -24.12
CA THR A 104 8.82 11.59 -25.42
C THR A 104 8.03 10.31 -25.46
N ARG A 105 8.16 9.47 -24.42
CA ARG A 105 7.45 8.20 -24.34
C ARG A 105 5.94 8.39 -24.24
N LEU A 106 5.50 9.28 -23.35
CA LEU A 106 4.08 9.59 -23.16
C LEU A 106 3.44 10.16 -24.44
N LYS A 107 4.16 11.00 -25.20
CA LYS A 107 3.70 11.48 -26.52
C LYS A 107 3.53 10.36 -27.54
N GLN A 108 4.45 9.39 -27.54
CA GLN A 108 4.38 8.22 -28.43
C GLN A 108 3.25 7.25 -28.03
N ASP A 109 2.95 7.15 -26.73
CA ASP A 109 1.82 6.37 -26.22
C ASP A 109 0.48 7.00 -26.57
N GLY A 110 0.39 8.34 -26.50
CA GLY A 110 -0.84 9.07 -26.80
C GLY A 110 -1.98 8.85 -25.80
N VAL A 111 -1.70 8.18 -24.67
CA VAL A 111 -2.71 7.84 -23.64
C VAL A 111 -2.78 8.89 -22.52
N PHE A 112 -1.64 9.49 -22.16
CA PHE A 112 -1.56 10.43 -21.03
C PHE A 112 -0.95 11.76 -21.45
N ASP A 113 -1.39 12.85 -20.81
CA ASP A 113 -0.83 14.17 -21.02
C ASP A 113 0.60 14.27 -20.46
N PRO A 114 1.61 14.57 -21.29
CA PRO A 114 3.01 14.64 -20.86
C PRO A 114 3.27 15.73 -19.81
N GLN A 115 2.61 16.89 -19.95
CA GLN A 115 2.87 18.05 -19.10
C GLN A 115 2.32 17.83 -17.67
N ALA A 116 1.09 17.34 -17.57
CA ALA A 116 0.46 16.98 -16.30
C ALA A 116 1.22 15.85 -15.60
N THR A 117 1.69 14.86 -16.35
CA THR A 117 2.51 13.77 -15.80
C THR A 117 3.84 14.28 -15.26
N GLU A 118 4.51 15.18 -15.99
CA GLU A 118 5.77 15.79 -15.53
C GLU A 118 5.57 16.60 -14.23
N MET A 119 4.47 17.36 -14.14
CA MET A 119 4.12 18.09 -12.90
C MET A 119 3.88 17.13 -11.73
N LEU A 120 3.21 16.01 -11.97
CA LEU A 120 2.98 14.98 -10.97
C LEU A 120 4.31 14.35 -10.50
N VAL A 121 5.18 13.97 -11.42
CA VAL A 121 6.52 13.44 -11.11
C VAL A 121 7.35 14.44 -10.31
N LYS A 122 7.35 15.72 -10.70
CA LYS A 122 8.02 16.81 -9.96
C LYS A 122 7.50 16.91 -8.53
N LYS A 123 6.18 16.78 -8.32
CA LYS A 123 5.57 16.77 -6.98
C LYS A 123 6.15 15.64 -6.12
N PHE A 124 6.22 14.42 -6.64
CA PHE A 124 6.80 13.27 -5.91
C PHE A 124 8.28 13.47 -5.59
N ARG A 125 9.09 13.98 -6.53
CA ARG A 125 10.52 14.21 -6.32
C ARG A 125 10.81 15.36 -5.33
N SER A 126 9.92 16.34 -5.24
CA SER A 126 10.10 17.49 -4.35
C SER A 126 9.95 17.16 -2.86
N GLY A 127 9.52 15.95 -2.51
CA GLY A 127 9.26 15.56 -1.11
C GLY A 127 8.05 16.24 -0.49
N ARG A 128 7.25 16.97 -1.28
CA ARG A 128 5.98 17.55 -0.86
C ARG A 128 4.99 16.45 -0.47
N GLU A 129 4.05 16.81 0.40
CA GLU A 129 2.96 15.90 0.77
C GLU A 129 2.18 15.46 -0.48
N THR A 130 1.98 14.15 -0.61
CA THR A 130 1.26 13.54 -1.73
C THR A 130 -0.07 12.99 -1.23
N SER A 131 -1.13 13.23 -1.99
CA SER A 131 -2.46 12.74 -1.68
C SER A 131 -2.66 11.32 -2.19
N VAL A 132 -3.72 10.66 -1.73
CA VAL A 132 -4.13 9.35 -2.26
C VAL A 132 -4.39 9.43 -3.78
N LYS A 133 -4.96 10.54 -4.26
CA LYS A 133 -5.21 10.75 -5.69
C LYS A 133 -3.91 10.84 -6.50
N ASP A 134 -2.90 11.54 -5.99
CA ASP A 134 -1.60 11.62 -6.65
C ASP A 134 -0.94 10.24 -6.78
N ASN A 135 -1.01 9.44 -5.72
CA ASN A 135 -0.48 8.08 -5.68
C ASN A 135 -1.18 7.15 -6.67
N MET A 136 -2.52 7.22 -6.73
CA MET A 136 -3.31 6.46 -7.69
C MET A 136 -3.02 6.89 -9.13
N ALA A 137 -2.92 8.19 -9.39
CA ALA A 137 -2.61 8.72 -10.71
C ALA A 137 -1.23 8.25 -11.18
N LEU A 138 -0.20 8.39 -10.34
CA LEU A 138 1.15 7.94 -10.68
C LEU A 138 1.18 6.43 -10.97
N THR A 139 0.60 5.63 -10.08
CA THR A 139 0.58 4.17 -10.23
C THR A 139 -0.18 3.76 -11.48
N GLY A 140 -1.30 4.42 -11.78
CA GLY A 140 -2.09 4.18 -12.99
C GLY A 140 -1.32 4.50 -14.26
N ILE A 141 -0.67 5.66 -14.33
CA ILE A 141 0.15 6.06 -15.48
C ILE A 141 1.31 5.06 -15.66
N LEU A 142 2.09 4.83 -14.59
CA LEU A 142 3.28 3.97 -14.65
C LEU A 142 2.92 2.53 -15.05
N SER A 143 1.88 1.95 -14.44
CA SER A 143 1.44 0.59 -14.77
C SER A 143 0.91 0.49 -16.20
N THR A 144 0.16 1.48 -16.67
CA THR A 144 -0.35 1.51 -18.04
C THR A 144 0.80 1.62 -19.04
N THR A 145 1.75 2.54 -18.84
CA THR A 145 2.89 2.68 -19.74
C THR A 145 3.78 1.43 -19.75
N LEU A 146 3.94 0.77 -18.60
CA LEU A 146 4.63 -0.52 -18.51
C LEU A 146 3.91 -1.63 -19.30
N LEU A 147 2.58 -1.68 -19.27
CA LEU A 147 1.80 -2.63 -20.07
C LEU A 147 1.92 -2.34 -21.57
N LEU A 148 1.85 -1.07 -21.98
CA LEU A 148 2.04 -0.65 -23.36
C LEU A 148 3.44 -1.04 -23.86
N ASP A 149 4.47 -0.82 -23.05
CA ASP A 149 5.83 -1.24 -23.37
C ASP A 149 5.93 -2.76 -23.59
N ARG A 150 5.39 -3.54 -22.63
CA ARG A 150 5.51 -4.99 -22.63
C ARG A 150 4.71 -5.68 -23.73
N PHE A 151 3.51 -5.19 -24.04
CA PHE A 151 2.57 -5.90 -24.92
C PHE A 151 2.41 -5.28 -26.30
N MET A 152 2.58 -3.97 -26.47
CA MET A 152 2.41 -3.33 -27.78
C MET A 152 3.73 -3.12 -28.52
N ARG A 153 4.84 -2.92 -27.79
CA ARG A 153 6.13 -2.56 -28.42
C ARG A 153 7.15 -3.69 -28.47
N GLY A 154 6.82 -4.86 -27.93
CA GLY A 154 7.66 -6.08 -28.05
C GLY A 154 9.04 -5.98 -27.40
N ARG A 155 9.33 -4.94 -26.60
CA ARG A 155 10.54 -4.91 -25.76
C ARG A 155 10.22 -5.62 -24.46
N GLY A 156 10.81 -6.80 -24.28
CA GLY A 156 10.87 -7.45 -22.98
C GLY A 156 11.75 -6.64 -22.03
N ALA A 157 11.18 -5.64 -21.36
CA ALA A 157 11.84 -4.92 -20.26
C ALA A 157 12.32 -5.85 -19.12
N LEU A 158 11.93 -7.12 -19.13
CA LEU A 158 12.47 -8.13 -18.21
C LEU A 158 13.92 -8.54 -18.49
N ASN A 159 14.45 -8.36 -19.71
CA ASN A 159 15.87 -8.61 -19.95
C ASN A 159 16.78 -7.58 -19.24
N ASP A 160 16.29 -6.35 -19.04
CA ASP A 160 17.00 -5.31 -18.26
C ASP A 160 16.55 -5.22 -16.79
N LEU A 161 15.36 -5.70 -16.43
CA LEU A 161 14.98 -5.80 -15.01
C LEU A 161 15.75 -6.92 -14.29
N ALA A 162 16.24 -7.94 -15.00
CA ALA A 162 17.13 -8.96 -14.45
C ALA A 162 18.53 -8.41 -14.08
N SER A 163 19.00 -7.36 -14.78
CA SER A 163 20.23 -6.65 -14.42
C SER A 163 20.01 -5.63 -13.29
N TYR A 164 18.76 -5.19 -13.10
CA TYR A 164 18.32 -4.34 -12.00
C TYR A 164 18.11 -5.14 -10.70
N ARG A 165 19.21 -5.45 -10.00
CA ARG A 165 19.13 -6.01 -8.64
C ARG A 165 18.45 -4.99 -7.71
N HIS A 166 17.22 -5.28 -7.28
CA HIS A 166 16.56 -4.51 -6.23
C HIS A 166 17.43 -4.55 -4.96
N PRO A 167 18.02 -3.42 -4.52
CA PRO A 167 18.72 -3.41 -3.24
C PRO A 167 17.68 -3.70 -2.16
N ALA A 168 18.01 -4.64 -1.27
CA ALA A 168 17.15 -5.12 -0.19
C ALA A 168 16.21 -4.05 0.38
N ILE A 169 14.94 -4.45 0.58
CA ILE A 169 13.86 -3.65 1.19
C ILE A 169 14.42 -2.84 2.36
N VAL A 170 14.57 -1.53 2.16
CA VAL A 170 15.09 -0.63 3.20
C VAL A 170 14.00 -0.43 4.24
N PRO A 171 14.29 -0.59 5.55
CA PRO A 171 13.29 -0.35 6.57
C PRO A 171 12.85 1.12 6.52
N ILE A 172 11.53 1.34 6.50
CA ILE A 172 10.90 2.66 6.56
C ILE A 172 11.37 3.33 7.86
N ARG A 173 12.30 4.28 7.77
CA ARG A 173 12.63 5.16 8.90
C ARG A 173 11.39 6.00 9.19
N LYS A 174 10.82 5.81 10.38
CA LYS A 174 9.81 6.72 10.93
C LYS A 174 10.42 8.11 10.95
N SER A 175 9.84 9.08 10.24
CA SER A 175 10.12 10.48 10.48
C SER A 175 9.70 10.78 11.92
N ALA A 176 10.67 11.01 12.79
CA ALA A 176 10.41 11.64 14.07
C ALA A 176 9.95 13.07 13.77
N MET A 177 8.65 13.33 13.90
CA MET A 177 8.16 14.69 14.12
C MET A 177 8.46 15.01 15.58
N SER A 178 9.47 15.86 15.77
CA SER A 178 9.56 16.80 16.88
C SER A 178 8.55 17.92 16.68
#